data_AF-Q54KW3-F1
#
_entry.id   AF-Q54KW3-F1
#
_cell.length_a   1.000
_cell.length_b   1.000
_cell.length_c   1.000
_cell.angle_alpha   90.00
_cell.angle_beta   90.00
_cell.angle_gamma   90.00
#
_symmetry.space_group_name_H-M   'P 1'
#
loop_
_entity.id
_entity.type
_entity.pdbx_description
1 polymer ?
#
loop_
_entity_poly.entity_id
_entity_poly.type
_entity_poly.pdbx_seq_one_letter_code
_entity_poly.pdbx_strand_id
1 'polypeptide(L)'
;MKIFFIILILISSFLILNCKGQGCTQFLSQFKDPKKCIQISIAGVNSQSMSQEGYKGNLIFKNGLLVNNGSIINLQTYETTCTSYRKLVQPFFADQFQINDFSISFDGNIKFGGVSRKLSCLYSSEGFASFKSSYYLYSLTMRSYDSCPPLYYGEPCRQ
;
A
#
# COMPACT_ATOMS: atom_id res chain seq x y z
N MET A 1 -11.82 36.33 27.26
CA MET A 1 -12.06 35.69 25.94
C MET A 1 -10.80 35.16 25.25
N LYS A 2 -9.67 35.88 25.22
CA LYS A 2 -8.43 35.43 24.53
C LYS A 2 -7.81 34.13 25.07
N ILE A 3 -7.85 33.89 26.38
CA ILE A 3 -7.27 32.69 27.01
C ILE A 3 -8.02 31.41 26.60
N PHE A 4 -9.35 31.47 26.51
CA PHE A 4 -10.17 30.32 26.08
C PHE A 4 -9.83 29.87 24.65
N PHE A 5 -9.59 30.83 23.73
CA PHE A 5 -9.18 30.52 22.36
C PHE A 5 -7.82 29.82 22.30
N ILE A 6 -6.85 30.25 23.10
CA ILE A 6 -5.52 29.64 23.15
C ILE A 6 -5.59 28.20 23.67
N ILE A 7 -6.39 27.96 24.71
CA ILE A 7 -6.61 26.60 25.24
C ILE A 7 -7.29 25.70 24.19
N LEU A 8 -8.28 26.21 23.47
CA LEU A 8 -8.95 25.44 22.42
C LEU A 8 -7.99 25.05 21.27
N ILE A 9 -7.11 25.96 20.86
CA ILE A 9 -6.08 25.72 19.85
C ILE A 9 -5.06 24.70 20.35
N LEU A 10 -4.63 24.80 21.62
CA LEU A 10 -3.70 23.83 22.19
C LEU A 10 -4.32 22.43 22.30
N ILE A 11 -5.59 22.33 22.72
CA ILE A 11 -6.30 21.05 22.82
C ILE A 11 -6.50 20.44 21.43
N SER A 12 -6.91 21.23 20.43
CA SER A 12 -7.06 20.72 19.06
C SER A 12 -5.72 20.27 18.48
N SER A 13 -4.65 21.02 18.72
CA SER A 13 -3.28 20.65 18.32
C SER A 13 -2.84 19.33 18.98
N PHE A 14 -3.13 19.15 20.28
CA PHE A 14 -2.76 17.95 21.04
C PHE A 14 -3.53 16.71 20.60
N LEU A 15 -4.83 16.86 20.30
CA LEU A 15 -5.67 15.79 19.73
C LEU A 15 -5.17 15.36 18.35
N ILE A 16 -4.75 16.30 17.51
CA ILE A 16 -4.20 16.01 16.18
C ILE A 16 -2.84 15.28 16.28
N LEU A 17 -2.01 15.62 17.26
CA LEU A 17 -0.70 14.98 17.47
C LEU A 17 -0.81 13.51 17.92
N ASN A 18 -1.77 13.18 18.79
CA ASN A 18 -1.95 11.79 19.27
C ASN A 18 -2.60 10.85 18.24
N CYS A 19 -3.24 11.39 17.20
CA CYS A 19 -3.87 10.57 16.17
C CYS A 19 -2.88 9.98 15.15
N LYS A 20 -1.63 10.47 15.10
CA LYS A 20 -0.66 10.11 14.06
C LYS A 20 -0.13 8.66 14.12
N GLY A 21 -0.39 7.91 15.18
CA GLY A 21 0.11 6.53 15.33
C GLY A 21 -0.96 5.46 15.61
N GLN A 22 -2.06 5.80 16.29
CA GLN A 22 -3.05 4.80 16.69
C GLN A 22 -3.86 4.23 15.52
N GLY A 23 -4.08 5.02 14.46
CA GLY A 23 -4.91 4.59 13.33
C GLY A 23 -4.37 3.35 12.60
N CYS A 24 -3.05 3.19 12.51
CA CYS A 24 -2.47 2.06 11.77
C CYS A 24 -2.60 0.73 12.52
N THR A 25 -2.44 0.71 13.84
CA THR A 25 -2.57 -0.55 14.60
C THR A 25 -3.96 -1.15 14.44
N GLN A 26 -5.00 -0.31 14.52
CA GLN A 26 -6.39 -0.74 14.32
C GLN A 26 -6.66 -1.12 12.86
N PHE A 27 -6.19 -0.33 11.89
CA PHE A 27 -6.32 -0.65 10.48
C PHE A 27 -5.68 -2.00 10.12
N LEU A 28 -4.47 -2.25 10.63
CA LEU A 28 -3.69 -3.41 10.25
C LEU A 28 -4.11 -4.66 11.03
N SER A 29 -4.65 -4.53 12.24
CA SER A 29 -4.98 -5.68 13.11
C SER A 29 -5.91 -6.70 12.45
N GLN A 30 -6.80 -6.27 11.56
CA GLN A 30 -7.69 -7.14 10.79
C GLN A 30 -6.96 -8.12 9.85
N PHE A 31 -5.68 -7.87 9.57
CA PHE A 31 -4.84 -8.69 8.69
C PHE A 31 -3.88 -9.62 9.45
N LYS A 32 -4.03 -9.78 10.77
CA LYS A 32 -3.19 -10.65 11.63
C LYS A 32 -3.53 -12.15 11.58
N ASP A 33 -4.31 -12.60 10.61
CA ASP A 33 -4.66 -14.02 10.48
C ASP A 33 -3.63 -14.75 9.57
N PRO A 34 -2.82 -15.68 10.11
CA PRO A 34 -1.82 -16.41 9.32
C PRO A 34 -2.44 -17.36 8.28
N LYS A 35 -3.74 -17.62 8.33
CA LYS A 35 -4.45 -18.45 7.34
C LYS A 35 -5.00 -17.66 6.16
N LYS A 36 -4.96 -16.32 6.23
CA LYS A 36 -5.50 -15.46 5.19
C LYS A 36 -4.41 -15.02 4.22
N CYS A 37 -4.84 -14.74 3.00
CA CYS A 37 -4.06 -13.98 2.06
C CYS A 37 -4.55 -12.54 2.01
N ILE A 38 -3.63 -11.59 1.90
CA ILE A 38 -3.96 -10.17 1.83
C ILE A 38 -3.54 -9.66 0.46
N GLN A 39 -4.51 -9.35 -0.40
CA GLN A 39 -4.22 -8.68 -1.66
C GLN A 39 -4.02 -7.19 -1.40
N ILE A 40 -3.01 -6.61 -2.03
CA ILE A 40 -2.73 -5.18 -1.99
C ILE A 40 -2.77 -4.55 -3.37
N SER A 41 -3.17 -3.30 -3.42
CA SER A 41 -3.00 -2.41 -4.57
C SER A 41 -2.40 -1.09 -4.09
N ILE A 42 -1.38 -0.61 -4.80
CA ILE A 42 -0.69 0.63 -4.50
C ILE A 42 -0.75 1.51 -5.74
N ALA A 43 -1.20 2.75 -5.57
CA ALA A 43 -1.17 3.75 -6.63
C ALA A 43 -0.31 4.93 -6.16
N GLY A 44 0.71 5.27 -6.94
CA GLY A 44 1.60 6.38 -6.71
C GLY A 44 1.41 7.49 -7.73
N VAL A 45 1.44 8.74 -7.29
CA VAL A 45 1.49 9.92 -8.17
C VAL A 45 2.72 10.75 -7.82
N ASN A 46 3.53 11.07 -8.83
CA ASN A 46 4.66 11.96 -8.69
C ASN A 46 4.17 13.40 -8.52
N SER A 47 4.57 14.05 -7.43
CA SER A 47 4.12 15.40 -7.08
C SER A 47 4.64 16.51 -8.00
N GLN A 48 5.61 16.21 -8.87
CA GLN A 48 6.22 17.18 -9.79
C GLN A 48 5.81 16.90 -11.24
N SER A 49 5.95 15.66 -11.70
CA SER A 49 5.68 15.29 -13.10
C SER A 49 4.26 14.79 -13.35
N MET A 50 3.47 14.56 -12.31
CA MET A 50 2.16 13.88 -12.39
C MET A 50 2.22 12.47 -12.99
N SER A 51 3.42 11.91 -13.18
CA SER A 51 3.60 10.52 -13.58
C SER A 51 2.99 9.59 -12.53
N GLN A 52 2.39 8.50 -12.99
CA GLN A 52 1.70 7.53 -12.16
C GLN A 52 2.44 6.20 -12.15
N GLU A 53 2.32 5.46 -11.07
CA GLU A 53 2.77 4.08 -11.02
C GLU A 53 1.81 3.25 -10.18
N GLY A 54 1.53 2.04 -10.65
CA GLY A 54 0.70 1.08 -9.94
C GLY A 54 1.54 -0.07 -9.45
N TYR A 55 1.17 -0.65 -8.31
CA TYR A 55 1.72 -1.92 -7.86
C TYR A 55 0.61 -2.82 -7.33
N LYS A 56 0.81 -4.13 -7.45
CA LYS A 56 -0.11 -5.11 -6.92
C LYS A 56 0.64 -6.33 -6.43
N GLY A 57 0.10 -6.98 -5.41
CA GLY A 57 0.58 -8.31 -5.02
C GLY A 57 -0.20 -8.87 -3.87
N ASN A 58 0.31 -9.97 -3.35
CA ASN A 58 -0.26 -10.68 -2.22
C ASN A 58 0.72 -10.63 -1.05
N LEU A 59 0.17 -10.52 0.17
CA LEU A 59 0.89 -10.59 1.43
C LEU A 59 0.35 -11.75 2.27
N ILE A 60 1.17 -12.20 3.20
CA ILE A 60 0.81 -13.13 4.27
C ILE A 60 1.28 -12.56 5.60
N PHE A 61 0.61 -12.94 6.69
CA PHE A 61 1.06 -12.63 8.03
C PHE A 61 2.10 -13.67 8.49
N LYS A 62 3.34 -13.23 8.69
CA LYS A 62 4.46 -14.09 9.10
C LYS A 62 5.39 -13.33 10.06
N ASN A 63 5.78 -13.96 11.16
CA ASN A 63 6.72 -13.42 12.14
C ASN A 63 6.34 -12.00 12.66
N GLY A 64 5.05 -11.75 12.87
CA GLY A 64 4.59 -10.44 13.35
C GLY A 64 4.57 -9.33 12.31
N LEU A 65 4.78 -9.65 11.02
CA LEU A 65 4.77 -8.71 9.90
C LEU A 65 3.79 -9.18 8.83
N LEU A 66 3.31 -8.25 8.01
CA LEU A 66 2.77 -8.58 6.69
C LEU A 66 3.93 -8.57 5.71
N VAL A 67 4.18 -9.68 5.05
CA VAL A 67 5.30 -9.84 4.11
C VAL A 67 4.76 -10.31 2.78
N ASN A 68 5.46 -9.98 1.69
CA ASN A 68 5.09 -10.44 0.36
C ASN A 68 5.03 -11.97 0.27
N ASN A 69 3.97 -12.46 -0.38
CA ASN A 69 3.83 -13.83 -0.84
C ASN A 69 3.99 -13.85 -2.36
N GLY A 70 5.21 -14.12 -2.82
CA GLY A 70 5.63 -13.86 -4.20
C GLY A 70 6.12 -12.42 -4.38
N SER A 71 6.07 -11.91 -5.61
CA SER A 71 6.55 -10.56 -5.93
C SER A 71 5.42 -9.54 -5.87
N ILE A 72 5.74 -8.31 -5.44
CA ILE A 72 4.87 -7.15 -5.68
C ILE A 72 5.23 -6.58 -7.05
N ILE A 73 4.28 -6.59 -7.97
CA ILE A 73 4.48 -6.32 -9.39
C ILE A 73 4.14 -4.87 -9.69
N ASN A 74 5.00 -4.16 -10.40
CA ASN A 74 4.71 -2.84 -10.96
C ASN A 74 3.83 -2.97 -12.21
N LEU A 75 2.77 -2.16 -12.28
CA LEU A 75 1.83 -2.10 -13.39
C LEU A 75 2.21 -0.91 -14.28
N GLN A 76 2.93 -1.18 -15.37
CA GLN A 76 3.38 -0.15 -16.30
C GLN A 76 2.30 0.14 -17.35
N THR A 77 1.69 1.32 -17.27
CA THR A 77 0.59 1.74 -18.16
C THR A 77 1.06 2.26 -19.52
N TYR A 78 2.35 2.56 -19.67
CA TYR A 78 2.83 3.45 -20.74
C TYR A 78 3.20 2.77 -22.06
N GLU A 79 3.51 1.47 -22.08
CA GLU A 79 4.22 0.94 -23.26
C GLU A 79 3.63 -0.28 -23.95
N THR A 80 2.93 -1.22 -23.32
CA THR A 80 2.45 -2.39 -24.07
C THR A 80 1.29 -3.09 -23.37
N THR A 81 0.17 -3.22 -24.08
CA THR A 81 -0.86 -4.21 -23.74
C THR A 81 -0.21 -5.60 -23.83
N CYS A 82 -0.24 -6.43 -22.78
CA CYS A 82 0.07 -7.85 -22.97
C CYS A 82 -0.90 -8.35 -24.06
N THR A 83 -0.39 -8.67 -25.24
CA THR A 83 -1.24 -9.05 -26.38
C THR A 83 -0.75 -10.30 -27.07
N SER A 84 0.45 -10.78 -26.76
CA SER A 84 1.09 -11.82 -27.56
C SER A 84 1.13 -13.21 -26.92
N TYR A 85 0.85 -13.39 -25.63
CA TYR A 85 0.92 -14.71 -24.99
C TYR A 85 -0.31 -14.99 -24.10
N ARG A 86 -1.03 -16.08 -24.42
CA ARG A 86 -2.12 -16.71 -23.64
C ARG A 86 -3.46 -15.97 -23.45
N LYS A 87 -3.90 -15.11 -24.38
CA LYS A 87 -5.20 -14.38 -24.30
C LYS A 87 -5.34 -13.42 -23.10
N LEU A 88 -4.25 -13.11 -22.40
CA LEU A 88 -4.23 -12.12 -21.32
C LEU A 88 -4.19 -10.72 -21.91
N VAL A 89 -5.35 -10.12 -22.18
CA VAL A 89 -5.45 -8.72 -22.59
C VAL A 89 -5.55 -7.86 -21.33
N GLN A 90 -4.47 -7.16 -21.00
CA GLN A 90 -4.45 -6.20 -19.90
C GLN A 90 -3.77 -4.90 -20.33
N PRO A 91 -4.24 -3.74 -19.86
CA PRO A 91 -3.78 -2.44 -20.34
C PRO A 91 -2.43 -2.00 -19.72
N PHE A 92 -1.66 -2.96 -19.19
CA PHE A 92 -0.37 -2.70 -18.56
C PHE A 92 0.60 -3.87 -18.78
N PHE A 93 1.88 -3.52 -18.91
CA PHE A 93 2.99 -4.46 -18.92
C PHE A 93 3.45 -4.72 -17.47
N ALA A 94 3.82 -5.97 -17.16
CA ALA A 94 4.01 -6.43 -15.78
C ALA A 94 5.28 -7.29 -15.55
N ASP A 95 6.19 -7.40 -16.53
CA ASP A 95 7.36 -8.29 -16.40
C ASP A 95 8.58 -7.64 -15.74
N GLN A 96 8.76 -6.32 -15.86
CA GLN A 96 10.08 -5.71 -15.69
C GLN A 96 10.43 -5.33 -14.25
N PHE A 97 9.47 -4.83 -13.45
CA PHE A 97 9.77 -4.25 -12.15
C PHE A 97 8.99 -4.95 -11.05
N GLN A 98 9.74 -5.59 -10.15
CA GLN A 98 9.22 -6.34 -9.02
C GLN A 98 9.86 -5.85 -7.72
N ILE A 99 9.06 -5.71 -6.67
CA ILE A 99 9.51 -5.41 -5.32
C ILE A 99 9.41 -6.69 -4.50
N ASN A 100 10.58 -7.22 -4.12
CA ASN A 100 10.69 -8.51 -3.43
C ASN A 100 10.87 -8.36 -1.91
N ASP A 101 11.14 -7.14 -1.42
CA ASP A 101 11.41 -6.85 -0.02
C ASP A 101 10.28 -6.09 0.67
N PHE A 102 9.06 -6.22 0.15
CA PHE A 102 7.88 -5.54 0.67
C PHE A 102 7.46 -6.10 2.03
N SER A 103 7.33 -5.22 3.02
CA SER A 103 6.75 -5.62 4.31
C SER A 103 6.05 -4.46 5.00
N ILE A 104 5.03 -4.78 5.81
CA ILE A 104 4.36 -3.83 6.69
C ILE A 104 4.40 -4.36 8.12
N SER A 105 4.90 -3.54 9.05
CA SER A 105 4.80 -3.80 10.48
C SER A 105 3.55 -3.15 11.07
N PHE A 106 3.05 -3.71 12.17
CA PHE A 106 1.80 -3.27 12.80
C PHE A 106 1.93 -1.94 13.56
N ASP A 107 3.14 -1.42 13.74
CA ASP A 107 3.39 -0.05 14.19
C ASP A 107 3.42 0.97 13.02
N GLY A 108 2.97 0.53 11.83
CA GLY A 108 2.79 1.37 10.65
C GLY A 108 4.08 1.70 9.91
N ASN A 109 5.16 0.91 10.04
CA ASN A 109 6.27 1.02 9.08
C ASN A 109 5.99 0.16 7.85
N ILE A 110 6.31 0.70 6.68
CA ILE A 110 6.27 0.00 5.40
C ILE A 110 7.68 0.00 4.79
N LYS A 111 8.16 -1.16 4.39
CA LYS A 111 9.37 -1.31 3.57
C LYS A 111 8.94 -1.48 2.12
N PHE A 112 9.40 -0.57 1.27
CA PHE A 112 9.01 -0.49 -0.14
C PHE A 112 10.22 -0.08 -0.98
N GLY A 113 10.70 -0.99 -1.85
CA GLY A 113 11.84 -0.75 -2.73
C GLY A 113 13.13 -0.44 -1.96
N GLY A 114 13.47 -1.25 -0.95
CA GLY A 114 14.67 -1.05 -0.13
C GLY A 114 14.55 0.00 0.97
N VAL A 115 13.45 0.78 1.01
CA VAL A 115 13.35 1.92 1.93
C VAL A 115 12.16 1.80 2.88
N SER A 116 12.42 2.09 4.16
CA SER A 116 11.38 2.14 5.20
C SER A 116 10.72 3.52 5.27
N ARG A 117 9.39 3.54 5.40
CA ARG A 117 8.53 4.73 5.51
C ARG A 117 7.46 4.50 6.58
N LYS A 118 6.84 5.58 7.05
CA LYS A 118 5.65 5.50 7.89
C LYS A 118 4.39 5.57 7.05
N LEU A 119 3.46 4.65 7.31
CA LEU A 119 2.10 4.69 6.82
C LEU A 119 1.32 5.76 7.59
N SER A 120 0.53 6.53 6.85
CA SER A 120 -0.52 7.39 7.35
C SER A 120 -1.85 6.66 7.14
N CYS A 121 -2.43 6.19 8.25
CA CYS A 121 -3.69 5.46 8.25
C CYS A 121 -4.88 6.34 8.69
N LEU A 122 -4.82 7.63 8.35
CA LEU A 122 -5.88 8.61 8.65
C LEU A 122 -7.23 8.23 8.01
N TYR A 123 -7.19 7.52 6.88
CA TYR A 123 -8.36 7.07 6.12
C TYR A 123 -8.62 5.57 6.30
N SER A 124 -8.16 5.00 7.42
CA SER A 124 -8.28 3.57 7.69
C SER A 124 -9.72 3.06 7.72
N SER A 125 -10.66 3.89 8.16
CA SER A 125 -12.10 3.61 8.11
C SER A 125 -12.64 3.48 6.68
N GLU A 126 -11.95 4.05 5.69
CA GLU A 126 -12.29 4.00 4.27
C GLU A 126 -11.53 2.88 3.54
N GLY A 127 -10.74 2.07 4.27
CA GLY A 127 -10.06 0.91 3.72
C GLY A 127 -8.75 1.20 3.00
N PHE A 128 -8.16 2.40 3.17
CA PHE A 128 -6.86 2.73 2.60
C PHE A 128 -5.92 3.45 3.58
N ALA A 129 -4.62 3.30 3.31
CA ALA A 129 -3.53 4.00 3.97
C ALA A 129 -2.71 4.75 2.91
N SER A 130 -1.85 5.67 3.32
CA SER A 130 -0.97 6.40 2.41
C SER A 130 0.45 6.47 2.94
N PHE A 131 1.43 6.67 2.05
CA PHE A 131 2.81 6.94 2.43
C PHE A 131 3.49 7.77 1.35
N LYS A 132 4.58 8.44 1.72
CA LYS A 132 5.41 9.19 0.78
C LYS A 132 6.74 8.47 0.59
N SER A 133 7.20 8.34 -0.66
CA SER A 133 8.58 7.96 -0.94
C SER A 133 9.14 8.84 -2.05
N SER A 134 10.26 9.51 -1.77
CA SER A 134 10.86 10.48 -2.69
C SER A 134 9.84 11.55 -3.13
N TYR A 135 9.56 11.64 -4.44
CA TYR A 135 8.58 12.57 -5.02
C TYR A 135 7.20 11.94 -5.25
N TYR A 136 6.97 10.71 -4.83
CA TYR A 136 5.68 10.03 -5.00
C TYR A 136 4.85 10.06 -3.72
N LEU A 137 3.57 10.38 -3.88
CA LEU A 137 2.53 10.15 -2.89
C LEU A 137 1.81 8.85 -3.25
N TYR A 138 1.86 7.87 -2.35
CA TYR A 138 1.25 6.56 -2.55
C TYR A 138 -0.01 6.39 -1.71
N SER A 139 -1.01 5.77 -2.31
CA SER A 139 -2.20 5.21 -1.68
C SER A 139 -2.11 3.69 -1.71
N LEU A 140 -2.37 3.04 -0.58
CA LEU A 140 -2.35 1.59 -0.38
C LEU A 140 -3.76 1.13 0.01
N THR A 141 -4.32 0.21 -0.75
CA THR A 141 -5.55 -0.52 -0.37
C THR A 141 -5.22 -1.98 -0.09
N MET A 142 -5.98 -2.59 0.81
CA MET A 142 -5.74 -3.96 1.28
C MET A 142 -7.05 -4.71 1.44
N ARG A 143 -7.09 -5.98 1.04
CA ARG A 143 -8.26 -6.85 1.20
C ARG A 143 -7.85 -8.28 1.57
N SER A 144 -8.55 -8.87 2.52
CA SER A 144 -8.30 -10.23 3.01
C SER A 144 -9.14 -11.27 2.24
N TYR A 145 -8.56 -12.43 1.98
CA TYR A 145 -9.14 -13.58 1.30
C TYR A 145 -8.73 -14.89 2.01
N ASP A 146 -9.52 -15.96 1.82
CA ASP A 146 -9.24 -17.29 2.40
C ASP A 146 -8.03 -17.99 1.76
N SER A 147 -7.71 -17.66 0.51
CA SER A 147 -6.54 -18.11 -0.20
C SER A 147 -6.03 -16.98 -1.09
N CYS A 148 -4.79 -17.04 -1.57
CA CYS A 148 -4.27 -16.02 -2.46
C CYS A 148 -4.89 -16.17 -3.85
N PRO A 149 -5.80 -15.25 -4.24
CA PRO A 149 -6.40 -15.36 -5.56
C PRO A 149 -5.31 -15.10 -6.61
N PRO A 150 -5.48 -15.64 -7.83
CA PRO A 150 -4.76 -15.12 -8.99
C PRO A 150 -4.95 -13.61 -9.04
N LEU A 151 -3.91 -12.88 -9.46
CA LEU A 151 -4.05 -11.44 -9.57
C LEU A 151 -4.96 -11.10 -10.76
N TYR A 152 -5.09 -11.96 -11.79
CA TYR A 152 -5.87 -11.80 -13.03
C TYR A 152 -5.47 -10.60 -13.91
N TYR A 153 -4.95 -9.55 -13.29
CA TYR A 153 -4.42 -8.31 -13.84
C TYR A 153 -3.12 -8.00 -13.11
N GLY A 154 -2.09 -7.61 -13.88
CA GLY A 154 -0.71 -7.49 -13.43
C GLY A 154 0.06 -8.81 -13.45
N GLU A 155 -0.44 -9.86 -14.09
CA GLU A 155 0.33 -11.10 -14.27
C GLU A 155 1.45 -10.87 -15.29
N PRO A 156 2.65 -11.48 -15.11
CA PRO A 156 3.73 -11.34 -16.08
C PRO A 156 3.26 -11.77 -17.49
N CYS A 157 3.53 -10.95 -18.51
CA CYS A 157 3.13 -11.21 -19.90
C CYS A 157 3.76 -12.50 -20.47
N ARG A 158 4.85 -13.01 -19.87
CA ARG A 158 5.65 -14.14 -20.41
C ARG A 158 5.55 -15.46 -19.63
N GLN A 159 4.55 -15.67 -18.77
CA GLN A 159 4.38 -16.95 -18.05
C GLN A 159 3.78 -18.07 -18.91
#